data_AF-A0A2S2Q5H2-F1
#
_entry.id   AF-A0A2S2Q5H2-F1
#
_cell.length_a   1.000
_cell.length_b   1.000
_cell.length_c   1.000
_cell.angle_alpha   90.00
_cell.angle_beta   90.00
_cell.angle_gamma   90.00
#
_symmetry.space_group_name_H-M   'P 1'
#
loop_
_entity.id
_entity.type
_entity.pdbx_description
1 polymer ?
#
loop_
_entity_poly.entity_id
_entity_poly.type
_entity_poly.pdbx_seq_one_letter_code
_entity_poly.pdbx_strand_id
1 'polypeptide(L)'
;KAAIKCHQNNRWTETLPTVLLGIRAAWRDDLKSTCAELVYGEPLRLPDEFLTSKDNAAKFDDAAEFIKDLRHHIQQIRPVNGTHHGEKKNFVFKDLATTEYVFIRHDGR
;
A
#
# COMPACT_ATOMS: atom_id res chain seq x y z
N LYS A 1 -32.73 -7.39 0.76
CA LYS A 1 -33.34 -7.58 -0.59
C LYS A 1 -33.46 -6.29 -1.42
N ALA A 2 -33.32 -5.10 -0.82
CA ALA A 2 -33.39 -3.82 -1.53
C ALA A 2 -32.06 -3.38 -2.19
N ALA A 3 -30.90 -3.61 -1.56
CA ALA A 3 -29.60 -3.14 -2.06
C ALA A 3 -29.25 -3.64 -3.48
N ILE A 4 -29.58 -4.88 -3.81
CA ILE A 4 -29.33 -5.47 -5.15
C ILE A 4 -30.31 -4.93 -6.21
N LYS A 5 -31.52 -4.49 -5.80
CA LYS A 5 -32.52 -3.97 -6.74
C LYS A 5 -32.23 -2.54 -7.22
N CYS A 6 -31.38 -1.80 -6.50
CA CYS A 6 -31.03 -0.42 -6.86
C CYS A 6 -29.96 -0.32 -7.97
N HIS A 7 -29.35 -1.43 -8.37
CA HIS A 7 -28.42 -1.47 -9.50
C HIS A 7 -29.04 -2.29 -10.63
N GLN A 8 -29.86 -1.64 -11.45
CA GLN A 8 -30.49 -2.20 -12.64
C GLN A 8 -29.47 -2.26 -13.80
N ASN A 9 -28.31 -2.88 -13.54
CA ASN A 9 -27.19 -2.94 -14.48
C ASN A 9 -26.70 -4.39 -14.61
N ASN A 10 -26.38 -4.82 -15.84
CA ASN A 10 -26.05 -6.21 -16.18
C ASN A 10 -24.78 -6.76 -15.51
N ARG A 11 -24.08 -5.93 -14.72
CA ARG A 11 -22.81 -6.23 -14.03
C ARG A 11 -22.95 -6.35 -12.52
N TRP A 12 -24.08 -6.89 -12.04
CA TRP A 12 -24.32 -7.10 -10.61
C TRP A 12 -23.22 -7.93 -9.92
N THR A 13 -22.49 -8.77 -10.66
CA THR A 13 -21.33 -9.51 -10.17
C THR A 13 -20.16 -8.63 -9.75
N GLU A 14 -20.00 -7.45 -10.37
CA GLU A 14 -18.97 -6.47 -10.00
C GLU A 14 -19.33 -5.73 -8.70
N THR A 15 -20.62 -5.49 -8.44
CA THR A 15 -21.10 -4.79 -7.24
C THR A 15 -21.40 -5.73 -6.06
N LEU A 16 -21.57 -7.03 -6.34
CA LEU A 16 -21.88 -8.05 -5.34
C LEU A 16 -20.88 -8.10 -4.17
N PRO A 17 -19.55 -8.10 -4.37
CA PRO A 17 -18.60 -8.14 -3.26
C PRO A 17 -18.78 -6.95 -2.30
N THR A 18 -19.01 -5.75 -2.84
CA THR A 18 -19.23 -4.53 -2.05
C THR A 18 -20.53 -4.58 -1.26
N VAL A 19 -21.61 -5.11 -1.85
CA VAL A 19 -22.88 -5.28 -1.14
C VAL A 19 -22.75 -6.30 -0.01
N LEU A 20 -22.07 -7.43 -0.24
CA LEU A 20 -21.84 -8.44 0.80
C LEU A 20 -20.93 -7.91 1.92
N LEU A 21 -19.92 -7.12 1.57
CA LEU A 21 -19.06 -6.43 2.52
C LEU A 21 -19.88 -5.51 3.44
N GLY A 22 -20.73 -4.67 2.86
CA GLY A 22 -21.62 -3.77 3.62
C GLY A 22 -22.56 -4.54 4.54
N ILE A 23 -23.12 -5.67 4.10
CA ILE A 23 -23.98 -6.52 4.94
C ILE A 23 -23.21 -7.11 6.14
N ARG A 24 -21.93 -7.46 5.96
CA ARG A 24 -21.12 -8.04 7.04
C ARG A 24 -20.67 -7.00 8.06
N ALA A 25 -20.40 -5.79 7.61
CA ALA A 25 -19.99 -4.67 8.46
C ALA A 25 -21.18 -3.90 9.08
N ALA A 26 -22.41 -4.11 8.59
CA ALA A 26 -23.58 -3.41 9.12
C ALA A 26 -23.89 -3.80 10.57
N TRP A 27 -24.11 -2.78 11.39
CA TRP A 27 -24.59 -2.94 12.76
C TRP A 27 -26.00 -3.55 12.77
N ARG A 28 -26.20 -4.54 13.64
CA ARG A 28 -27.48 -5.21 13.83
C ARG A 28 -27.95 -5.03 15.27
N ASP A 29 -29.00 -4.22 15.45
CA ASP A 29 -29.54 -3.88 16.78
C ASP A 29 -30.08 -5.08 17.55
N ASP A 30 -30.59 -6.10 16.84
CA ASP A 30 -31.09 -7.35 17.43
C ASP A 30 -29.98 -8.17 18.10
N LEU A 31 -28.78 -8.17 17.49
CA LEU A 31 -27.62 -8.91 17.98
C LEU A 31 -26.65 -8.02 18.79
N LYS A 32 -26.85 -6.70 18.78
CA LYS A 32 -25.93 -5.69 19.31
C LYS A 32 -24.48 -5.90 18.85
N SER A 33 -24.31 -6.34 17.62
CA SER A 33 -23.01 -6.65 17.03
C SER A 33 -23.13 -6.72 15.50
N THR A 34 -22.01 -6.64 14.79
CA THR A 34 -21.94 -6.89 13.34
C THR A 34 -21.74 -8.37 13.03
N CYS A 35 -22.10 -8.82 11.83
CA CYS A 35 -21.85 -10.20 11.41
C CYS A 35 -20.34 -10.52 11.38
N ALA A 36 -19.50 -9.54 11.04
CA ALA A 36 -18.05 -9.70 11.06
C ALA A 36 -17.51 -9.88 12.49
N GLU A 37 -17.98 -9.10 13.45
CA GLU A 37 -17.60 -9.25 14.86
C GLU A 37 -17.97 -10.62 15.43
N LEU A 38 -19.14 -11.15 15.07
CA LEU A 38 -19.56 -12.47 15.55
C LEU A 38 -18.73 -13.63 14.99
N VAL A 39 -18.17 -13.47 13.79
CA VAL A 39 -17.38 -14.52 13.11
C VAL A 39 -15.90 -14.41 13.44
N TYR A 40 -15.37 -13.18 13.45
CA TYR A 40 -13.94 -12.91 13.58
C TYR A 40 -13.55 -12.37 14.96
N GLY A 41 -14.51 -12.01 15.81
CA GLY A 41 -14.26 -11.44 17.14
C GLY A 41 -13.94 -9.93 17.12
N GLU A 42 -13.85 -9.32 15.94
CA GLU A 42 -13.52 -7.89 15.77
C GLU A 42 -14.31 -7.25 14.60
N PRO A 43 -14.56 -5.94 14.63
CA PRO A 43 -15.20 -5.24 13.53
C PRO A 43 -14.30 -5.16 12.31
N LEU A 44 -14.91 -5.29 11.13
CA LEU A 44 -14.18 -5.22 9.86
C LEU A 44 -13.79 -3.77 9.55
N ARG A 45 -12.48 -3.50 9.45
CA ARG A 45 -11.96 -2.19 9.06
C ARG A 45 -12.16 -1.97 7.56
N LEU A 46 -13.01 -1.02 7.21
CA LEU A 46 -13.27 -0.68 5.80
C LEU A 46 -12.17 0.23 5.25
N PRO A 47 -11.82 0.16 3.95
CA PRO A 47 -10.80 1.02 3.33
C PRO A 47 -10.97 2.53 3.61
N ASP A 48 -12.21 3.00 3.70
CA ASP A 48 -12.54 4.40 4.00
C ASP A 48 -12.16 4.81 5.44
N GLU A 49 -12.22 3.87 6.39
CA GLU A 49 -11.79 4.09 7.79
C GLU A 49 -10.27 4.20 7.93
N PHE A 50 -9.49 3.65 6.99
CA PHE A 50 -8.03 3.81 7.00
C PHE A 50 -7.60 5.22 6.59
N LEU A 51 -8.38 5.87 5.72
CA LEU A 51 -8.10 7.22 5.23
C LEU A 51 -8.59 8.29 6.21
N THR A 52 -9.62 7.98 6.98
CA THR A 52 -10.20 8.85 8.01
C THR A 52 -9.84 8.36 9.41
N SER A 53 -8.55 8.39 9.76
CA SER A 53 -8.16 8.33 11.17
C SER A 53 -8.83 9.48 11.93
N LYS A 54 -9.80 9.17 12.81
CA LYS A 54 -10.54 10.14 13.64
C LYS A 54 -9.61 11.06 14.46
N ASP A 55 -8.42 10.60 14.78
CA ASP A 55 -7.40 11.35 15.53
C ASP A 55 -6.73 12.47 14.72
N ASN A 56 -6.90 12.45 13.40
CA ASN A 56 -6.27 13.40 12.48
C ASN A 56 -7.25 14.41 11.92
N ALA A 57 -8.57 14.16 11.87
CA ALA A 57 -9.51 15.12 11.29
C ALA A 57 -9.55 16.48 12.01
N ALA A 58 -9.16 16.54 13.28
CA ALA A 58 -9.09 17.78 14.08
C ALA A 58 -7.69 18.43 14.14
N LYS A 59 -6.68 17.87 13.46
CA LYS A 59 -5.29 18.37 13.51
C LYS A 59 -4.85 19.16 12.27
N PHE A 60 -5.70 19.27 11.25
CA PHE A 60 -5.38 19.93 9.98
C PHE A 60 -6.25 21.17 9.76
N ASP A 61 -6.50 21.95 10.82
CA ASP A 61 -7.12 23.27 10.66
C ASP A 61 -6.22 24.22 9.85
N ASP A 62 -4.92 23.93 9.75
CA ASP A 62 -4.01 24.63 8.85
C ASP A 62 -3.13 23.65 8.04
N ALA A 63 -3.53 23.40 6.80
CA ALA A 63 -2.75 22.58 5.85
C ALA A 63 -1.31 23.11 5.66
N ALA A 64 -1.06 24.40 5.87
CA ALA A 64 0.27 24.99 5.76
C ALA A 64 1.18 24.54 6.91
N GLU A 65 0.65 24.43 8.13
CA GLU A 65 1.39 23.95 9.30
C GLU A 65 1.74 22.46 9.16
N PHE A 66 0.80 21.65 8.67
CA PHE A 66 1.08 20.24 8.36
C PHE A 66 2.20 20.06 7.33
N ILE A 67 2.17 20.83 6.22
CA ILE A 67 3.22 20.76 5.19
C ILE A 67 4.57 21.18 5.74
N LYS A 68 4.60 22.17 6.66
CA LYS A 68 5.81 22.62 7.34
C LYS A 68 6.38 21.50 8.23
N ASP A 69 5.55 20.83 9.02
CA ASP A 69 5.97 19.74 9.90
C ASP A 69 6.44 18.50 9.14
N LEU A 70 5.74 18.16 8.06
CA LEU A 70 6.12 17.07 7.16
C LEU A 70 7.48 17.33 6.51
N ARG A 71 7.68 18.56 6.00
CA ARG A 71 8.96 18.97 5.40
C ARG A 71 10.09 18.90 6.42
N HIS A 72 9.83 19.35 7.66
CA HIS A 72 10.80 19.26 8.74
C HIS A 72 11.18 17.80 9.03
N HIS A 73 10.20 16.91 9.17
CA HIS A 73 10.46 15.47 9.41
C HIS A 73 11.27 14.84 8.27
N ILE A 74 10.87 15.04 7.02
CA ILE A 74 11.58 14.48 5.87
C ILE A 74 13.02 15.00 5.79
N GLN A 75 13.26 16.28 6.14
CA GLN A 75 14.62 16.83 6.21
C GLN A 75 15.47 16.19 7.32
N GLN A 76 14.86 15.78 8.44
CA GLN A 76 15.56 15.04 9.50
C GLN A 76 15.90 13.60 9.07
N ILE A 77 15.11 13.01 8.16
CA ILE A 77 15.39 11.70 7.55
C ILE A 77 16.41 11.87 6.42
N ARG A 78 17.56 12.49 6.72
CA ARG A 78 18.66 12.57 5.76
C ARG A 78 19.19 11.14 5.55
N PRO A 79 19.28 10.64 4.31
CA PRO A 79 19.99 9.40 4.06
C PRO A 79 21.41 9.57 4.59
N VAL A 80 21.78 8.79 5.60
CA VAL A 80 23.17 8.67 6.01
C VAL A 80 23.91 8.16 4.78
N ASN A 81 25.05 8.78 4.45
CA ASN A 81 25.92 8.23 3.42
C ASN A 81 26.20 6.78 3.80
N GLY A 82 25.54 5.84 3.11
CA GLY A 82 25.81 4.43 3.31
C GLY A 82 27.29 4.22 3.09
N THR A 83 27.92 3.41 3.94
CA THR A 83 29.25 2.89 3.61
C THR A 83 29.15 2.30 2.21
N HIS A 84 29.90 2.89 1.28
CA HIS A 84 29.91 2.48 -0.12
C HIS A 84 30.61 1.11 -0.19
N HIS A 85 29.91 0.04 0.21
CA HIS A 85 30.42 -1.35 0.18
C HIS A 85 30.64 -1.86 -1.26
N GLY A 86 30.45 -0.99 -2.25
CA GLY A 86 30.52 -1.29 -3.67
C GLY A 86 31.40 -0.33 -4.44
N GLU A 87 32.62 -0.03 -3.97
CA GLU A 87 33.68 0.15 -4.96
C GLU A 87 33.86 -1.18 -5.68
N LYS A 88 33.06 -1.40 -6.74
CA LYS A 88 33.23 -2.53 -7.65
C LYS A 88 34.60 -2.37 -8.30
N LYS A 89 35.60 -3.06 -7.75
CA LYS A 89 36.81 -3.34 -8.52
C LYS A 89 36.39 -4.16 -9.73
N ASN A 90 36.62 -3.62 -10.91
CA ASN A 90 36.47 -4.36 -12.15
C ASN A 90 37.45 -5.54 -12.08
N PHE A 91 36.90 -6.76 -11.99
CA PHE A 91 37.72 -7.96 -12.04
C PHE A 91 38.14 -8.19 -13.49
N VAL A 92 39.44 -8.11 -13.75
CA VAL A 92 40.05 -8.42 -15.04
C VAL A 92 40.92 -9.64 -14.85
N PHE A 93 40.71 -10.67 -15.68
CA PHE A 93 41.51 -11.88 -15.62
C PHE A 93 42.95 -11.58 -16.07
N LYS A 94 43.95 -12.08 -15.35
CA LYS A 94 45.37 -11.71 -15.58
C LYS A 94 45.84 -12.04 -17.00
N ASP A 95 45.39 -13.17 -17.53
CA ASP A 95 45.80 -13.65 -18.85
C ASP A 95 45.01 -12.98 -19.99
N LEU A 96 44.04 -12.11 -19.69
CA LEU A 96 43.30 -11.37 -20.71
C LEU A 96 44.22 -10.53 -21.61
N ALA A 97 45.37 -10.06 -21.09
CA ALA A 97 46.35 -9.29 -21.84
C ALA A 97 47.16 -10.12 -22.85
N THR A 98 47.25 -11.44 -22.67
CA THR A 98 48.06 -12.35 -23.49
C THR A 98 47.22 -13.32 -24.32
N THR A 99 45.90 -13.28 -24.17
CA THR A 99 44.99 -14.19 -24.86
C THR A 99 44.75 -13.72 -26.30
N GLU A 100 44.86 -14.62 -27.28
CA GLU A 100 44.63 -14.33 -28.70
C GLU A 100 43.13 -14.31 -29.08
N TYR A 101 42.30 -15.07 -28.37
CA TYR A 101 40.86 -15.23 -28.64
C TYR A 101 40.03 -15.06 -27.37
N VAL A 102 38.93 -14.28 -27.44
CA VAL A 102 37.99 -14.09 -26.34
C VAL A 102 36.55 -14.38 -26.79
N PHE A 103 35.74 -14.96 -25.90
CA PHE A 103 34.31 -15.15 -26.14
C PHE A 103 33.54 -13.93 -25.64
N ILE A 104 32.75 -13.30 -26.53
CA ILE A 104 31.90 -12.16 -26.20
C ILE A 104 30.47 -12.65 -26.05
N ARG A 105 29.85 -12.39 -24.89
CA ARG A 105 28.42 -12.67 -24.69
C ARG A 105 27.61 -11.52 -25.26
N HIS A 106 26.76 -11.81 -26.24
CA HIS A 106 25.72 -10.89 -26.67
C HIS A 106 24.47 -11.15 -25.82
N ASP A 107 24.22 -10.27 -24.85
CA ASP A 107 22.94 -10.28 -24.15
C ASP A 107 21.88 -9.77 -25.13
N GLY A 108 20.95 -10.67 -25.48
CA GLY A 108 19.94 -10.47 -26.52
C GLY A 108 19.02 -9.28 -26.22
N ARG A 109 18.55 -8.66 -27.31
CA ARG A 109 17.71 -7.45 -27.36
C ARG A 109 16.33 -7.66 -26.74
#